data_AF-A0A956A0N4-F1
#
_entry.id   AF-A0A956A0N4-F1
#
_cell.length_a   1.000
_cell.length_b   1.000
_cell.length_c   1.000
_cell.angle_alpha   90.00
_cell.angle_beta   90.00
_cell.angle_gamma   90.00
#
_symmetry.space_group_name_H-M   'P 1'
#
loop_
_entity.id
_entity.type
_entity.pdbx_description
1 polymer ?
#
loop_
_entity_poly.entity_id
_entity_poly.type
_entity_poly.pdbx_seq_one_letter_code
_entity_poly.pdbx_strand_id
1 'polypeptide(L)'
;MSAREKTESPAKTARRTTAPESAAITFEGLQSRGEKLAEWIGANPAPILGTLAAVLVVAAVIGFVESSRNEASQEAALALATVQTDYRAAMGAQPGDTAVPEPANPETARRVRTDYAERFAKVAVEYAGTPVGAMASLERGALQQELGDAAGAIATWDEAARRATGAIRGILLTRVGEARESAHDPAGAAESYEQ
;
A
#
# COMPACT_ATOMS: atom_id res chain seq x y z
N MET A 1 -41.95 45.11 30.86
CA MET A 1 -41.74 46.47 30.34
C MET A 1 -41.00 46.37 29.02
N SER A 2 -41.56 47.00 27.98
CA SER A 2 -40.99 47.30 26.65
C SER A 2 -40.70 46.09 25.74
N ALA A 3 -41.55 45.67 24.79
CA ALA A 3 -42.28 46.35 23.69
C ALA A 3 -41.47 46.54 22.39
N ARG A 4 -42.10 46.08 21.29
CA ARG A 4 -41.97 46.39 19.83
C ARG A 4 -41.60 45.16 19.00
N GLU A 5 -42.51 44.48 18.30
CA GLU A 5 -43.45 44.90 17.24
C GLU A 5 -42.77 45.16 15.89
N LYS A 6 -43.38 44.58 14.83
CA LYS A 6 -43.17 44.73 13.36
C LYS A 6 -42.34 43.63 12.70
N THR A 7 -42.78 42.96 11.62
CA THR A 7 -43.92 43.16 10.70
C THR A 7 -44.02 41.91 9.82
N GLU A 8 -45.22 41.36 9.68
CA GLU A 8 -45.57 40.55 8.50
C GLU A 8 -45.49 41.42 7.23
N SER A 9 -44.99 40.85 6.14
CA SER A 9 -45.14 41.41 4.80
C SER A 9 -45.58 40.29 3.85
N PRO A 10 -46.73 40.43 3.15
CA PRO A 10 -47.23 39.41 2.26
C PRO A 10 -46.72 39.58 0.82
N ALA A 11 -46.50 38.42 0.19
CA ALA A 11 -46.67 38.13 -1.23
C ALA A 11 -46.10 39.11 -2.29
N LYS A 12 -45.12 38.62 -3.06
CA LYS A 12 -45.24 38.68 -4.53
C LYS A 12 -44.44 37.58 -5.22
N THR A 13 -45.19 36.62 -5.73
CA THR A 13 -44.84 35.64 -6.74
C THR A 13 -44.21 36.33 -7.95
N ALA A 14 -42.94 36.05 -8.22
CA ALA A 14 -42.35 36.21 -9.54
C ALA A 14 -41.79 34.85 -9.96
N ARG A 15 -42.69 33.99 -10.44
CA ARG A 15 -42.31 32.79 -11.20
C ARG A 15 -41.72 33.31 -12.50
N ARG A 16 -40.40 33.49 -12.54
CA ARG A 16 -39.67 33.65 -13.82
C ARG A 16 -39.81 32.31 -14.53
N THR A 17 -40.68 32.28 -15.53
CA THR A 17 -40.70 31.31 -16.59
C THR A 17 -39.29 31.27 -17.18
N THR A 18 -38.52 30.24 -16.83
CA THR A 18 -37.32 29.86 -17.53
C THR A 18 -37.74 29.47 -18.94
N ALA A 19 -37.43 30.33 -19.90
CA ALA A 19 -37.54 30.02 -21.31
C ALA A 19 -36.67 28.78 -21.62
N PRO A 20 -37.12 27.87 -22.50
CA PRO A 20 -36.33 26.72 -22.98
C PRO A 20 -35.15 27.09 -23.91
N GLU A 21 -34.73 28.36 -23.99
CA GLU A 21 -33.69 28.84 -24.92
C GLU A 21 -32.24 28.53 -24.47
N SER A 22 -32.03 28.09 -23.21
CA SER A 22 -30.68 27.85 -22.69
C SER A 22 -30.01 26.57 -23.23
N ALA A 23 -30.78 25.58 -23.70
CA ALA A 23 -30.24 24.31 -24.21
C ALA A 23 -29.90 24.37 -25.71
N ALA A 24 -30.59 25.22 -26.48
CA ALA A 24 -30.33 25.39 -27.91
C ALA A 24 -29.05 26.22 -28.16
N ILE A 25 -28.81 27.28 -27.37
CA ILE A 25 -27.63 28.15 -27.50
C ILE A 25 -26.33 27.42 -27.08
N THR A 26 -26.41 26.42 -26.20
CA THR A 26 -25.25 25.58 -25.84
C THR A 26 -24.92 24.53 -26.90
N PHE A 27 -25.87 24.15 -27.76
CA PHE A 27 -25.65 23.14 -28.80
C PHE A 27 -25.01 23.72 -30.07
N GLU A 28 -25.46 24.90 -30.50
CA GLU A 28 -24.92 25.60 -31.68
C GLU A 28 -23.46 26.07 -31.45
N GLY A 29 -23.14 26.45 -30.20
CA GLY A 29 -21.78 26.75 -29.78
C GLY A 29 -20.84 25.53 -29.75
N LEU A 30 -21.37 24.32 -29.54
CA LEU A 30 -20.60 23.07 -29.63
C LEU A 30 -20.36 22.66 -31.09
N GLN A 31 -21.34 22.81 -31.97
CA GLN A 31 -21.18 22.52 -33.40
C GLN A 31 -20.15 23.43 -34.07
N SER A 32 -20.18 24.74 -33.79
CA SER A 32 -19.20 25.69 -34.35
C SER A 32 -17.77 25.39 -33.89
N ARG A 33 -17.59 24.91 -32.64
CA ARG A 33 -16.27 24.49 -32.13
C ARG A 33 -15.81 23.19 -32.78
N GLY A 34 -16.73 22.27 -33.09
CA GLY A 34 -16.44 21.03 -33.79
C GLY A 34 -15.95 21.24 -35.22
N GLU A 35 -16.60 22.12 -35.98
CA GLU A 35 -16.20 22.43 -37.36
C GLU A 35 -14.83 23.11 -37.44
N LYS A 36 -14.59 24.11 -36.58
CA LYS A 36 -13.28 24.78 -36.49
C LYS A 36 -12.17 23.83 -36.06
N LEU A 37 -12.47 22.86 -35.19
CA LEU A 37 -11.52 21.83 -34.80
C LEU A 37 -11.22 20.89 -35.98
N ALA A 38 -12.23 20.45 -36.74
CA ALA A 38 -12.03 19.58 -37.89
C ALA A 38 -11.20 20.26 -39.01
N GLU A 39 -11.47 21.54 -39.28
CA GLU A 39 -10.70 22.34 -40.24
C GLU A 39 -9.25 22.55 -39.78
N TRP A 40 -9.06 22.86 -38.49
CA TRP A 40 -7.73 22.98 -37.90
C TRP A 40 -6.95 21.66 -37.94
N ILE A 41 -7.62 20.52 -37.68
CA ILE A 41 -7.03 19.18 -37.76
C ILE A 41 -6.55 18.87 -39.18
N GLY A 42 -7.37 19.19 -40.19
CA GLY A 42 -7.00 19.02 -41.60
C GLY A 42 -5.83 19.91 -42.02
N ALA A 43 -5.73 21.12 -41.47
CA ALA A 43 -4.66 22.07 -41.77
C ALA A 43 -3.34 21.80 -41.04
N ASN A 44 -3.37 21.05 -39.92
CA ASN A 44 -2.20 20.84 -39.06
C ASN A 44 -1.97 19.36 -38.70
N PRO A 45 -1.83 18.46 -39.70
CA PRO A 45 -1.67 17.03 -39.42
C PRO A 45 -0.35 16.71 -38.68
N ALA A 46 0.73 17.43 -38.99
CA ALA A 46 2.05 17.19 -38.38
C ALA A 46 2.09 17.44 -36.86
N PRO A 47 1.63 18.57 -36.30
CA PRO A 47 1.65 18.77 -34.84
C PRO A 47 0.67 17.85 -34.11
N ILE A 48 -0.43 17.43 -34.73
CA ILE A 48 -1.36 16.45 -34.13
C ILE A 48 -0.69 15.08 -34.04
N LEU A 49 -0.10 14.61 -35.13
CA LEU A 49 0.66 13.35 -35.14
C LEU A 49 1.84 13.42 -34.14
N GLY A 50 2.53 14.55 -34.08
CA GLY A 50 3.60 14.79 -33.10
C GLY A 50 3.10 14.71 -31.64
N THR A 51 1.93 15.30 -31.36
CA THR A 51 1.32 15.25 -30.03
C THR A 51 0.86 13.83 -29.68
N LEU A 52 0.21 13.13 -30.62
CA LEU A 52 -0.20 11.74 -30.43
C LEU A 52 1.00 10.82 -30.19
N ALA A 53 2.06 10.98 -30.98
CA ALA A 53 3.30 10.22 -30.80
C ALA A 53 3.93 10.50 -29.42
N ALA A 54 3.96 11.76 -28.98
CA ALA A 54 4.45 12.11 -27.66
C ALA A 54 3.63 11.46 -26.53
N VAL A 55 2.29 11.47 -26.62
CA VAL A 55 1.41 10.81 -25.65
C VAL A 55 1.67 9.30 -25.61
N LEU A 56 1.82 8.66 -26.77
CA LEU A 56 2.10 7.22 -26.84
C LEU A 56 3.47 6.87 -26.24
N VAL A 57 4.49 7.69 -26.46
CA VAL A 57 5.82 7.48 -25.84
C VAL A 57 5.72 7.59 -24.32
N VAL A 58 5.03 8.59 -23.80
CA VAL A 58 4.83 8.75 -22.34
C VAL A 58 4.08 7.54 -21.78
N ALA A 59 3.01 7.08 -22.43
CA ALA A 59 2.26 5.90 -22.02
C ALA A 59 3.11 4.63 -22.04
N ALA A 60 3.94 4.43 -23.07
CA ALA A 60 4.85 3.30 -23.17
C ALA A 60 5.91 3.31 -22.05
N VAL A 61 6.46 4.48 -21.73
CA VAL A 61 7.41 4.64 -20.61
C VAL A 61 6.74 4.30 -19.28
N ILE A 62 5.54 4.80 -19.02
CA ILE A 62 4.78 4.48 -17.80
C ILE A 62 4.51 2.97 -17.72
N GLY A 63 4.01 2.37 -18.81
CA GLY A 63 3.72 0.93 -18.86
C GLY A 63 4.96 0.07 -18.65
N PHE A 64 6.11 0.46 -19.21
CA PHE A 64 7.38 -0.24 -19.00
C PHE A 64 7.85 -0.17 -17.53
N VAL A 65 7.74 1.01 -16.91
CA VAL A 65 8.09 1.20 -15.49
C VAL A 65 7.17 0.36 -14.60
N GLU A 66 5.88 0.30 -14.91
CA GLU A 66 4.90 -0.49 -14.14
C GLU A 66 5.13 -2.00 -14.31
N SER A 67 5.40 -2.46 -15.54
CA SER A 67 5.75 -3.87 -15.79
C SER A 67 6.99 -4.31 -15.01
N SER A 68 8.03 -3.49 -15.02
CA SER A 68 9.28 -3.79 -14.30
C SER A 68 9.06 -3.89 -12.79
N ARG A 69 8.19 -3.04 -12.22
CA ARG A 69 7.81 -3.10 -10.79
C ARG A 69 6.97 -4.33 -10.47
N ASN A 70 6.10 -4.75 -11.39
CA ASN A 70 5.28 -5.94 -11.22
C ASN A 70 6.14 -7.21 -11.25
N GLU A 71 7.14 -7.30 -12.12
CA GLU A 71 8.08 -8.41 -12.16
C GLU A 71 8.90 -8.50 -10.86
N ALA A 72 9.49 -7.38 -10.42
CA ALA A 72 10.26 -7.34 -9.18
C ALA A 72 9.41 -7.70 -7.93
N SER A 73 8.14 -7.27 -7.89
CA SER A 73 7.25 -7.62 -6.77
C SER A 73 6.83 -9.10 -6.79
N GLN A 74 6.66 -9.71 -7.97
CA GLN A 74 6.40 -11.14 -8.10
C GLN A 74 7.62 -11.98 -7.69
N GLU A 75 8.82 -11.58 -8.10
CA GLU A 75 10.07 -12.25 -7.70
C GLU A 75 10.26 -12.19 -6.18
N ALA A 76 10.07 -11.01 -5.58
CA ALA A 76 10.11 -10.83 -4.14
C ALA A 76 9.08 -11.74 -3.42
N ALA A 77 7.82 -11.74 -3.88
CA ALA A 77 6.77 -12.56 -3.30
C ALA A 77 7.09 -14.06 -3.41
N LEU A 78 7.64 -14.50 -4.54
CA LEU A 78 8.09 -15.88 -4.75
C LEU A 78 9.24 -16.25 -3.80
N ALA A 79 10.22 -15.36 -3.62
CA ALA A 79 11.34 -15.58 -2.70
C ALA A 79 10.85 -15.78 -1.26
N LEU A 80 9.95 -14.91 -0.78
CA LEU A 80 9.36 -15.04 0.55
C LEU A 80 8.53 -16.32 0.68
N ALA A 81 7.66 -16.60 -0.30
CA ALA A 81 6.81 -17.79 -0.31
C ALA A 81 7.65 -19.08 -0.29
N THR A 82 8.75 -19.12 -1.03
CA THR A 82 9.68 -20.26 -1.04
C THR A 82 10.25 -20.50 0.36
N VAL A 83 10.76 -19.47 1.03
CA VAL A 83 11.31 -19.61 2.39
C VAL A 83 10.23 -20.04 3.39
N GLN A 84 9.00 -19.52 3.28
CA GLN A 84 7.88 -19.93 4.13
C GLN A 84 7.48 -21.39 3.91
N THR A 85 7.36 -21.84 2.65
CA THR A 85 7.04 -23.23 2.32
C THR A 85 8.12 -24.17 2.83
N ASP A 86 9.38 -23.83 2.59
CA ASP A 86 10.54 -24.60 3.05
C ASP A 86 10.59 -24.68 4.59
N TYR A 87 10.32 -23.57 5.29
CA TYR A 87 10.25 -23.54 6.75
C TYR A 87 9.18 -24.50 7.28
N ARG A 88 7.96 -24.42 6.73
CA ARG A 88 6.85 -25.27 7.13
C ARG A 88 7.16 -26.74 6.90
N ALA A 89 7.72 -27.07 5.74
CA ALA A 89 8.16 -28.43 5.42
C ALA A 89 9.24 -28.92 6.40
N ALA A 90 10.23 -28.08 6.72
CA ALA A 90 11.29 -28.42 7.68
C ALA A 90 10.77 -28.59 9.12
N MET A 91 9.68 -27.91 9.48
CA MET A 91 8.96 -28.10 10.74
C MET A 91 8.05 -29.34 10.74
N GLY A 92 7.90 -30.01 9.59
CA GLY A 92 7.13 -31.25 9.43
C GLY A 92 5.70 -31.07 8.91
N ALA A 93 5.35 -29.87 8.43
CA ALA A 93 4.04 -29.62 7.84
C ALA A 93 3.83 -30.42 6.54
N GLN A 94 2.63 -30.96 6.36
CA GLN A 94 2.18 -31.59 5.13
C GLN A 94 1.52 -30.57 4.20
N PRO A 95 1.46 -30.85 2.88
CA PRO A 95 0.70 -30.02 1.95
C PRO A 95 -0.77 -29.90 2.38
N GLY A 96 -1.23 -28.67 2.60
CA GLY A 96 -2.59 -28.37 3.06
C GLY A 96 -2.72 -28.11 4.56
N ASP A 97 -1.67 -28.34 5.35
CA ASP A 97 -1.67 -27.99 6.77
C ASP A 97 -1.80 -26.47 6.94
N THR A 98 -2.74 -26.05 7.76
CA THR A 98 -2.98 -24.62 8.05
C THR A 98 -2.07 -24.09 9.14
N ALA A 99 -1.65 -24.94 10.08
CA ALA A 99 -0.71 -24.63 11.14
C ALA A 99 0.71 -25.13 10.82
N VAL A 100 1.72 -24.55 11.49
CA VAL A 100 3.08 -25.08 11.49
C VAL A 100 3.19 -26.05 12.66
N PRO A 101 3.34 -27.37 12.43
CA PRO A 101 3.49 -28.32 13.52
C PRO A 101 4.83 -28.07 14.22
N GLU A 102 4.87 -28.28 15.53
CA GLU A 102 6.14 -28.24 16.27
C GLU A 102 6.80 -29.63 16.20
N PRO A 103 8.07 -29.73 15.74
CA PRO A 103 8.80 -30.98 15.76
C PRO A 103 8.82 -31.59 17.16
N ALA A 104 8.60 -32.90 17.26
CA ALA A 104 8.64 -33.63 18.53
C ALA A 104 9.99 -33.51 19.26
N ASN A 105 11.06 -33.17 18.52
CA ASN A 105 12.38 -32.90 19.08
C ASN A 105 12.61 -31.38 19.18
N PRO A 106 12.69 -30.81 20.40
CA PRO A 106 12.84 -29.37 20.60
C PRO A 106 14.18 -28.80 20.07
N GLU A 107 15.27 -29.58 20.11
CA GLU A 107 16.55 -29.17 19.54
C GLU A 107 16.47 -29.07 18.01
N THR A 108 15.68 -29.95 17.39
CA THR A 108 15.43 -29.87 15.95
C THR A 108 14.62 -28.63 15.61
N ALA A 109 13.57 -28.33 16.36
CA ALA A 109 12.78 -27.12 16.19
C ALA A 109 13.64 -25.85 16.34
N ARG A 110 14.49 -25.78 17.39
CA ARG A 110 15.39 -24.65 17.63
C ARG A 110 16.37 -24.43 16.46
N ARG A 111 16.99 -25.50 15.96
CA ARG A 111 17.90 -25.44 14.82
C ARG A 111 17.18 -24.96 13.56
N VAL A 112 16.01 -25.52 13.25
CA VAL A 112 15.21 -25.09 12.09
C VAL A 112 14.85 -23.61 12.21
N ARG A 113 14.33 -23.14 13.36
CA ARG A 113 14.02 -21.72 13.57
C ARG A 113 15.25 -20.83 13.37
N THR A 114 16.42 -21.25 13.83
CA THR A 114 17.69 -20.49 13.66
C THR A 114 18.05 -20.38 12.18
N ASP A 115 18.07 -21.50 11.46
CA ASP A 115 18.41 -21.55 10.04
C ASP A 115 17.44 -20.70 9.20
N TYR A 116 16.15 -20.75 9.50
CA TYR A 116 15.14 -19.98 8.76
C TYR A 116 15.09 -18.51 9.15
N ALA A 117 15.42 -18.14 10.39
CA ALA A 117 15.61 -16.73 10.76
C ALA A 117 16.70 -16.07 9.90
N GLU A 118 17.79 -16.79 9.59
CA GLU A 118 18.83 -16.31 8.67
C GLU A 118 18.36 -16.23 7.21
N ARG A 119 17.55 -17.18 6.75
CA ARG A 119 16.99 -17.15 5.38
C ARG A 119 16.01 -15.99 5.20
N PHE A 120 15.13 -15.77 6.18
CA PHE A 120 14.26 -14.58 6.18
C PHE A 120 15.07 -13.29 6.27
N ALA A 121 16.19 -13.26 7.02
CA ALA A 121 17.09 -12.11 7.03
C ALA A 121 17.64 -11.79 5.63
N LYS A 122 18.00 -12.80 4.84
CA LYS A 122 18.48 -12.61 3.46
C LYS A 122 17.40 -11.98 2.58
N VAL A 123 16.17 -12.52 2.61
CA VAL A 123 15.03 -11.95 1.87
C VAL A 123 14.74 -10.51 2.32
N ALA A 124 14.79 -10.23 3.63
CA ALA A 124 14.56 -8.90 4.16
C ALA A 124 15.60 -7.87 3.66
N VAL A 125 16.87 -8.27 3.56
CA VAL A 125 17.95 -7.42 3.05
C VAL A 125 17.84 -7.22 1.53
N GLU A 126 17.59 -8.30 0.79
CA GLU A 126 17.49 -8.28 -0.67
C GLU A 126 16.32 -7.40 -1.14
N TYR A 127 15.18 -7.46 -0.45
CA TYR A 127 13.98 -6.70 -0.78
C TYR A 127 13.70 -5.56 0.22
N ALA A 128 14.75 -4.95 0.77
CA ALA A 128 14.64 -3.88 1.77
C ALA A 128 13.80 -2.70 1.27
N GLY A 129 12.93 -2.16 2.15
CA GLY A 129 12.04 -1.05 1.81
C GLY A 129 10.80 -1.44 0.99
N THR A 130 10.65 -2.72 0.62
CA THR A 130 9.43 -3.24 0.00
C THR A 130 8.51 -3.87 1.06
N PRO A 131 7.20 -4.04 0.78
CA PRO A 131 6.30 -4.80 1.65
C PRO A 131 6.78 -6.23 1.93
N VAL A 132 7.37 -6.89 0.93
CA VAL A 132 7.91 -8.26 1.07
C VAL A 132 9.08 -8.28 2.05
N GLY A 133 10.02 -7.35 1.92
CA GLY A 133 11.15 -7.25 2.87
C GLY A 133 10.68 -6.99 4.30
N ALA A 134 9.63 -6.16 4.47
CA ALA A 134 9.01 -5.93 5.77
C ALA A 134 8.33 -7.19 6.34
N MET A 135 7.64 -7.97 5.50
CA MET A 135 7.07 -9.26 5.89
C MET A 135 8.15 -10.30 6.26
N ALA A 136 9.25 -10.35 5.51
CA ALA A 136 10.39 -11.22 5.85
C ALA A 136 11.00 -10.84 7.21
N SER A 137 11.12 -9.54 7.52
CA SER A 137 11.54 -9.08 8.84
C SER A 137 10.54 -9.43 9.95
N LEU A 138 9.24 -9.42 9.67
CA LEU A 138 8.22 -9.89 10.61
C LEU A 138 8.45 -11.36 10.99
N GLU A 139 8.59 -12.23 9.99
CA GLU A 139 8.83 -13.67 10.19
C GLU A 139 10.14 -13.92 10.94
N ARG A 140 11.22 -13.24 10.55
CA ARG A 140 12.51 -13.33 11.25
C ARG A 140 12.37 -12.97 12.73
N GLY A 141 11.77 -11.82 13.04
CA GLY A 141 11.62 -11.38 14.43
C GLY A 141 10.73 -12.32 15.24
N ALA A 142 9.69 -12.92 14.62
CA ALA A 142 8.87 -13.92 15.28
C ALA A 142 9.70 -15.16 15.66
N LEU A 143 10.54 -15.66 14.74
CA LEU A 143 11.46 -16.76 15.04
C LEU A 143 12.48 -16.40 16.13
N GLN A 144 13.01 -15.17 16.13
CA GLN A 144 13.89 -14.70 17.19
C GLN A 144 13.19 -14.71 18.56
N GLN A 145 11.94 -14.25 18.63
CA GLN A 145 11.15 -14.30 19.86
C GLN A 145 10.91 -15.74 20.32
N GLU A 146 10.55 -16.66 19.42
CA GLU A 146 10.41 -18.10 19.72
C GLU A 146 11.72 -18.75 20.19
N LEU A 147 12.87 -18.22 19.74
CA LEU A 147 14.20 -18.64 20.18
C LEU A 147 14.63 -18.01 21.51
N GLY A 148 13.81 -17.11 22.08
CA GLY A 148 14.10 -16.36 23.31
C GLY A 148 14.96 -15.10 23.11
N ASP A 149 15.23 -14.72 21.86
CA ASP A 149 15.96 -13.49 21.50
C ASP A 149 14.99 -12.31 21.31
N ALA A 150 14.33 -11.90 22.39
CA ALA A 150 13.36 -10.80 22.35
C ALA A 150 14.01 -9.47 21.95
N ALA A 151 15.23 -9.19 22.40
CA ALA A 151 15.96 -7.98 22.05
C ALA A 151 16.30 -7.94 20.56
N GLY A 152 16.74 -9.07 19.99
CA GLY A 152 16.97 -9.20 18.55
C GLY A 152 15.68 -9.07 17.73
N ALA A 153 14.56 -9.63 18.21
CA ALA A 153 13.25 -9.47 17.55
C ALA A 153 12.83 -8.00 17.49
N ILE A 154 12.90 -7.28 18.62
CA ILE A 154 12.61 -5.84 18.70
C ILE A 154 13.48 -5.05 17.73
N ALA A 155 14.80 -5.31 17.72
CA ALA A 155 15.72 -4.62 16.81
C ALA A 155 15.36 -4.87 15.34
N THR A 156 15.07 -6.13 14.96
CA THR A 156 14.66 -6.50 13.61
C THR A 156 13.39 -5.77 13.17
N TRP A 157 12.35 -5.75 14.02
CA TRP A 157 11.08 -5.11 13.65
C TRP A 157 11.16 -3.59 13.62
N ASP A 158 11.87 -2.97 14.57
CA ASP A 158 12.09 -1.53 14.61
C ASP A 158 12.87 -1.03 13.38
N GLU A 159 13.91 -1.77 12.98
CA GLU A 159 14.66 -1.47 11.76
C GLU A 159 13.82 -1.60 10.49
N ALA A 160 12.94 -2.60 10.43
CA ALA A 160 12.00 -2.76 9.33
C ALA A 160 10.92 -1.64 9.34
N ALA A 161 10.42 -1.25 10.51
CA ALA A 161 9.41 -0.20 10.65
C ALA A 161 9.90 1.15 10.15
N ARG A 162 11.19 1.47 10.36
CA ARG A 162 11.84 2.68 9.83
C ARG A 162 11.86 2.76 8.31
N ARG A 163 11.86 1.61 7.61
CA ARG A 163 11.93 1.54 6.14
C ARG A 163 10.55 1.34 5.49
N ALA A 164 9.62 0.77 6.25
CA ALA A 164 8.26 0.49 5.80
C ALA A 164 7.40 1.75 5.79
N THR A 165 6.33 1.72 4.98
CA THR A 165 5.29 2.76 4.96
C THR A 165 3.90 2.15 4.97
N GLY A 166 2.89 2.90 5.42
CA GLY A 166 1.50 2.46 5.41
C GLY A 166 1.21 1.37 6.45
N ALA A 167 0.27 0.48 6.14
CA ALA A 167 -0.26 -0.51 7.09
C ALA A 167 0.81 -1.44 7.66
N ILE A 168 1.79 -1.87 6.85
CA ILE A 168 2.83 -2.81 7.30
C ILE A 168 3.77 -2.18 8.33
N ARG A 169 4.02 -0.86 8.26
CA ARG A 169 4.75 -0.14 9.31
C ARG A 169 4.00 -0.20 10.64
N GLY A 170 2.68 0.03 10.62
CA GLY A 170 1.84 -0.08 11.82
C GLY A 170 1.92 -1.46 12.46
N ILE A 171 1.83 -2.53 11.65
CA ILE A 171 1.96 -3.91 12.14
C ILE A 171 3.31 -4.16 12.81
N LEU A 172 4.40 -3.69 12.18
CA LEU A 172 5.75 -3.81 12.76
C LEU A 172 5.87 -3.07 14.10
N LEU A 173 5.35 -1.84 14.18
CA LEU A 173 5.35 -1.06 15.42
C LEU A 173 4.51 -1.71 16.52
N THR A 174 3.36 -2.31 16.17
CA THR A 174 2.57 -3.11 17.11
C THR A 174 3.40 -4.27 17.67
N ARG A 175 4.14 -5.01 16.83
CA ARG A 175 5.02 -6.10 17.31
C ARG A 175 6.14 -5.60 18.22
N VAL A 176 6.75 -4.45 17.90
CA VAL A 176 7.74 -3.81 18.79
C VAL A 176 7.12 -3.47 20.15
N GLY A 177 5.93 -2.86 20.15
CA GLY A 177 5.20 -2.54 21.38
C GLY A 177 4.92 -3.77 22.24
N GLU A 178 4.30 -4.81 21.65
CA GLU A 178 3.98 -6.08 22.32
C GLU A 178 5.22 -6.74 22.94
N ALA A 179 6.35 -6.74 22.22
CA ALA A 179 7.58 -7.32 22.72
C ALA A 179 8.24 -6.49 23.81
N ARG A 180 8.15 -5.15 23.76
CA ARG A 180 8.61 -4.27 24.84
C ARG A 180 7.75 -4.42 26.10
N GLU A 181 6.43 -4.55 25.98
CA GLU A 181 5.56 -4.87 27.11
C GLU A 181 5.95 -6.20 27.76
N SER A 182 6.19 -7.22 26.93
CA SER A 182 6.63 -8.54 27.38
C SER A 182 8.01 -8.50 28.06
N ALA A 183 8.85 -7.54 27.68
CA ALA A 183 10.15 -7.27 28.30
C ALA A 183 10.06 -6.33 29.53
N HIS A 184 8.84 -6.01 30.00
CA HIS A 184 8.58 -5.07 31.10
C HIS A 184 9.11 -3.64 30.87
N ASP A 185 9.12 -3.19 29.60
CA ASP A 185 9.41 -1.81 29.20
C ASP A 185 8.13 -1.09 28.70
N PRO A 186 7.25 -0.64 29.61
CA PRO A 186 6.00 0.01 29.24
C PRO A 186 6.21 1.39 28.59
N ALA A 187 7.32 2.08 28.89
CA ALA A 187 7.61 3.38 28.32
C ALA A 187 7.99 3.25 26.84
N GLY A 188 8.89 2.31 26.52
CA GLY A 188 9.23 2.01 25.14
C GLY A 188 8.06 1.41 24.35
N ALA A 189 7.17 0.65 25.00
CA ALA A 189 5.97 0.15 24.34
C ALA A 189 5.03 1.28 23.90
N ALA A 190 4.73 2.24 24.80
CA ALA A 190 3.90 3.40 24.49
C ALA A 190 4.45 4.22 23.32
N GLU A 191 5.76 4.48 23.30
CA GLU A 191 6.44 5.19 22.20
C GLU A 191 6.25 4.47 20.85
N SER A 192 6.16 3.14 20.86
CA SER A 192 5.97 2.35 19.62
C SER A 192 4.54 2.49 19.10
N TYR A 193 3.55 2.57 19.99
CA TYR A 193 2.14 2.70 19.61
C TYR A 193 1.75 4.12 19.16
N GLU A 194 2.50 5.14 19.57
CA GLU A 194 2.25 6.54 19.19
C GLU A 194 2.81 6.91 17.81
N GLN A 195 3.65 6.06 17.21
CA GLN A 195 4.38 6.31 15.95
C GLN A 195 3.62 5.93 14.68
#